data_AF-X1G6P7-F1
#
_entry.id   AF-X1G6P7-F1
#
_cell.length_a   1.000
_cell.length_b   1.000
_cell.length_c   1.000
_cell.angle_alpha   90.00
_cell.angle_beta   90.00
_cell.angle_gamma   90.00
#
_symmetry.space_group_name_H-M   'P 1'
#
loop_
_entity.id
_entity.type
_entity.pdbx_description
1 polymer ?
#
loop_
_entity_poly.entity_id
_entity_poly.type
_entity_poly.pdbx_seq_one_letter_code
_entity_poly.pdbx_strand_id
1 'polypeptide(L)'
;MGYEPVGFLDDDEAKLGKTIGGVKVLGKLSEIKSWVKEKKVGDVVIAMPGVPREKLLEVVSLCEGVVDEIRVIPDMFGLATVGVKAEDLDGILLFDMEWNLAKPHNIFVKRVIDIILSSLAIAILSPLMLFISIKKNFFSYQVS
;
A
#
# COMPACT_ATOMS: atom_id res chain seq x y z
N MET A 1 -11.49 -8.06 -23.53
CA MET A 1 -10.43 -8.04 -24.54
C MET A 1 -9.14 -8.26 -23.79
N GLY A 2 -8.49 -9.41 -24.01
CA GLY A 2 -7.28 -9.80 -23.29
C GLY A 2 -6.07 -9.60 -24.19
N TYR A 3 -4.92 -9.35 -23.58
CA TYR A 3 -3.64 -9.33 -24.29
C TYR A 3 -3.17 -10.77 -24.53
N GLU A 4 -2.62 -11.04 -25.71
CA GLU A 4 -1.96 -12.31 -26.03
C GLU A 4 -0.44 -12.08 -26.11
N PRO A 5 0.34 -12.54 -25.11
CA PRO A 5 1.78 -12.36 -25.12
C PRO A 5 2.44 -13.20 -26.24
N VAL A 6 3.05 -12.54 -27.21
CA VAL A 6 3.69 -13.20 -28.37
C VAL A 6 5.17 -13.54 -28.15
N GLY A 7 5.78 -13.02 -27.09
CA GLY A 7 7.19 -13.23 -26.77
C GLY A 7 7.67 -12.42 -25.56
N PHE A 8 8.75 -12.89 -24.94
CA PHE A 8 9.48 -12.16 -23.92
C PHE A 8 10.84 -11.70 -24.45
N LEU A 9 11.32 -10.56 -23.96
CA LEU A 9 12.70 -10.11 -24.13
C LEU A 9 13.34 -9.97 -22.76
N ASP A 10 14.54 -10.52 -22.60
CA ASP A 10 15.27 -10.51 -21.34
C ASP A 10 16.78 -10.54 -21.64
N ASP A 11 17.55 -9.68 -20.97
CA ASP A 11 19.01 -9.60 -21.16
C ASP A 11 19.76 -10.77 -20.49
N ASP A 12 19.08 -11.55 -19.64
CA ASP A 12 19.63 -12.77 -19.04
C ASP A 12 19.76 -13.90 -20.10
N GLU A 13 21.00 -14.17 -20.50
CA GLU A 13 21.31 -15.21 -21.49
C GLU A 13 20.84 -16.60 -21.06
N ALA A 14 20.72 -16.87 -19.75
CA ALA A 14 20.23 -18.15 -19.26
C ALA A 14 18.73 -18.36 -19.55
N LYS A 15 17.99 -17.31 -19.90
CA LYS A 15 16.56 -17.36 -20.25
C LYS A 15 16.31 -17.45 -21.74
N LEU A 16 17.29 -17.11 -22.59
CA LEU A 16 17.14 -17.13 -24.04
C LEU A 16 16.66 -18.51 -24.53
N GLY A 17 15.62 -18.50 -25.35
CA GLY A 17 15.02 -19.72 -25.90
C GLY A 17 14.16 -20.54 -24.94
N LYS A 18 14.14 -20.21 -23.63
CA LYS A 18 13.22 -20.84 -22.66
C LYS A 18 11.79 -20.37 -22.89
N THR A 19 10.86 -21.19 -22.41
CA THR A 19 9.43 -20.90 -22.42
C THR A 19 8.98 -20.61 -21.00
N ILE A 20 8.36 -19.45 -20.78
CA ILE A 20 7.82 -19.01 -19.50
C ILE A 20 6.32 -18.86 -19.69
N GLY A 21 5.51 -19.62 -18.94
CA GLY A 21 4.05 -19.54 -19.05
C GLY A 21 3.50 -19.84 -20.46
N GLY A 22 4.18 -20.68 -21.25
CA GLY A 22 3.81 -20.99 -22.63
C GLY A 22 4.33 -20.02 -23.69
N VAL A 23 5.03 -18.95 -23.28
CA VAL A 23 5.57 -17.91 -24.19
C VAL A 23 7.09 -17.97 -24.22
N LYS A 24 7.68 -17.86 -25.40
CA LYS A 24 9.13 -17.98 -25.59
C LYS A 24 9.87 -16.67 -25.29
N VAL A 25 11.05 -16.77 -24.69
CA VAL A 25 12.04 -15.68 -24.63
C VAL A 25 12.76 -15.59 -25.97
N LEU A 26 12.46 -14.55 -26.73
CA LEU A 26 12.84 -14.38 -28.13
C LEU A 26 14.27 -13.85 -28.30
N GLY A 27 14.72 -12.98 -27.41
CA GLY A 27 16.00 -12.27 -27.54
C GLY A 27 16.25 -11.29 -26.41
N LYS A 28 17.26 -10.44 -26.60
CA LYS A 28 17.63 -9.37 -25.67
C LYS A 28 16.74 -8.13 -25.86
N LEU A 29 16.77 -7.21 -24.89
CA LEU A 29 15.98 -5.97 -24.96
C LEU A 29 16.39 -5.09 -26.16
N SER A 30 17.66 -5.13 -26.55
CA SER A 30 18.18 -4.38 -27.71
C SER A 30 17.60 -4.82 -29.06
N GLU A 31 17.00 -6.02 -29.13
CA GLU A 31 16.42 -6.58 -30.36
C GLU A 31 14.94 -6.20 -30.55
N ILE A 32 14.36 -5.42 -29.62
CA ILE A 32 12.92 -5.12 -29.59
C ILE A 32 12.38 -4.60 -30.92
N LYS A 33 13.12 -3.73 -31.59
CA LYS A 33 12.71 -3.15 -32.89
C LYS A 33 12.53 -4.21 -33.98
N SER A 34 13.38 -5.23 -33.99
CA SER A 34 13.29 -6.34 -34.95
C SER A 34 12.06 -7.19 -34.66
N TRP A 35 11.86 -7.54 -33.38
CA TRP A 35 10.76 -8.40 -32.94
C TRP A 35 9.39 -7.73 -33.09
N VAL A 36 9.27 -6.45 -32.76
CA VAL A 36 8.03 -5.68 -32.95
C VAL A 36 7.61 -5.67 -34.42
N LYS A 37 8.56 -5.46 -35.33
CA LYS A 37 8.29 -5.47 -36.77
C LYS A 37 7.92 -6.86 -37.30
N GLU A 38 8.64 -7.90 -36.86
CA GLU A 38 8.40 -9.28 -37.28
C GLU A 38 7.05 -9.80 -36.80
N LYS A 39 6.72 -9.55 -35.53
CA LYS A 39 5.51 -10.06 -34.86
C LYS A 39 4.32 -9.11 -34.94
N LYS A 40 4.49 -7.90 -35.48
CA LYS A 40 3.47 -6.84 -35.59
C LYS A 40 2.85 -6.51 -34.22
N VAL A 41 3.70 -6.24 -33.24
CA VAL A 41 3.30 -5.92 -31.86
C VAL A 41 2.95 -4.44 -31.75
N GLY A 42 1.75 -4.11 -31.25
CA GLY A 42 1.36 -2.73 -30.94
C GLY A 42 1.72 -2.29 -29.52
N ASP A 43 1.72 -3.24 -28.58
CA ASP A 43 1.82 -2.94 -27.14
C ASP A 43 3.00 -3.66 -26.50
N VAL A 44 3.76 -2.96 -25.64
CA VAL A 44 4.82 -3.55 -24.83
C VAL A 44 4.54 -3.36 -23.34
N VAL A 45 4.71 -4.45 -22.58
CA VAL A 45 4.61 -4.45 -21.12
C VAL A 45 5.99 -4.61 -20.50
N ILE A 46 6.45 -3.60 -19.76
CA ILE A 46 7.70 -3.65 -19.00
C ILE A 46 7.42 -4.22 -17.61
N ALA A 47 7.75 -5.50 -17.44
CA ALA A 47 7.53 -6.26 -16.22
C ALA A 47 8.80 -6.35 -15.34
N MET A 48 9.40 -5.20 -15.00
CA MET A 48 10.63 -5.11 -14.21
C MET A 48 10.43 -4.31 -12.91
N PRO A 49 9.59 -4.77 -11.96
CA PRO A 49 9.41 -4.07 -10.69
C PRO A 49 10.73 -4.03 -9.91
N GLY A 50 11.02 -2.89 -9.27
CA GLY A 50 12.22 -2.69 -8.46
C GLY A 50 13.51 -2.41 -9.24
N VAL A 51 13.45 -2.29 -10.57
CA VAL A 51 14.62 -1.92 -11.39
C VAL A 51 15.02 -0.45 -11.13
N PRO A 52 16.33 -0.10 -11.16
CA PRO A 52 16.76 1.29 -11.07
C PRO A 52 16.11 2.18 -12.13
N ARG A 53 15.78 3.42 -11.76
CA ARG A 53 15.10 4.38 -12.64
C ARG A 53 15.84 4.58 -13.96
N GLU A 54 17.16 4.61 -13.91
CA GLU A 54 18.02 4.81 -15.07
C GLU A 54 17.83 3.69 -16.09
N LYS A 55 17.79 2.43 -15.62
CA LYS A 55 17.57 1.26 -16.48
C LYS A 55 16.12 1.20 -16.98
N LEU A 56 15.14 1.62 -16.17
CA LEU A 56 13.76 1.74 -16.65
C LEU A 56 13.64 2.73 -17.81
N LEU A 57 14.25 3.91 -17.67
CA LEU A 57 14.27 4.94 -18.72
C LEU A 57 15.01 4.47 -19.99
N GLU A 58 16.11 3.73 -19.83
CA GLU A 58 16.81 3.08 -20.94
C GLU A 58 15.87 2.15 -21.72
N VAL A 59 15.12 1.29 -21.03
CA VAL A 59 14.19 0.34 -21.67
C VAL A 59 12.99 1.05 -22.30
N VAL A 60 12.44 2.08 -21.66
CA VAL A 60 11.38 2.91 -22.25
C VAL A 60 11.88 3.56 -23.54
N SER A 61 13.10 4.10 -23.55
CA SER A 61 13.69 4.72 -24.73
C SER A 61 13.90 3.74 -25.89
N LEU A 62 14.18 2.46 -25.61
CA LEU A 62 14.24 1.41 -26.65
C LEU A 62 12.89 1.13 -27.31
N CYS A 63 11.79 1.36 -26.58
CA CYS A 63 10.42 1.15 -27.06
C CYS A 63 9.85 2.41 -27.75
N GLU A 64 10.38 3.59 -27.42
CA GLU A 64 9.87 4.87 -27.91
C GLU A 64 9.95 4.97 -29.45
N GLY A 65 8.81 5.27 -30.08
CA GLY A 65 8.70 5.33 -31.55
C GLY A 65 8.79 3.98 -32.26
N VAL A 66 8.81 2.86 -31.52
CA VAL A 66 8.80 1.49 -32.06
C VAL A 66 7.42 0.84 -31.89
N VAL A 67 6.71 1.16 -30.80
CA VAL A 67 5.40 0.60 -30.44
C VAL A 67 4.37 1.70 -30.21
N ASP A 68 3.09 1.33 -30.27
CA ASP A 68 1.95 2.24 -30.10
C ASP A 68 1.71 2.56 -28.63
N GLU A 69 1.80 1.56 -27.74
CA GLU A 69 1.57 1.71 -26.30
C GLU A 69 2.69 1.05 -25.47
N ILE A 70 3.13 1.74 -24.41
CA ILE A 70 4.07 1.23 -23.41
C ILE A 70 3.37 1.20 -22.05
N ARG A 71 3.33 0.03 -21.42
CA ARG A 71 2.75 -0.17 -20.09
C ARG A 71 3.81 -0.67 -19.12
N VAL A 72 3.97 -0.01 -17.98
CA VAL A 72 4.96 -0.39 -16.96
C VAL A 72 4.24 -1.02 -15.78
N ILE A 73 4.71 -2.19 -15.32
CA ILE A 73 4.20 -2.80 -14.09
C ILE A 73 4.85 -2.07 -12.90
N PRO A 74 4.08 -1.41 -12.03
CA PRO A 74 4.63 -0.70 -10.89
C PRO A 74 5.18 -1.66 -9.84
N ASP A 75 6.17 -1.20 -9.09
CA ASP A 75 6.63 -1.91 -7.89
C ASP A 75 5.60 -1.73 -6.76
N MET A 76 4.94 -2.83 -6.39
CA MET A 76 3.92 -2.85 -5.35
C MET A 76 4.44 -3.34 -3.99
N PHE A 77 5.70 -3.74 -3.87
CA PHE A 77 6.22 -4.36 -2.64
C PHE A 77 6.15 -3.43 -1.41
N GLY A 78 6.16 -2.10 -1.60
CA GLY A 78 5.96 -1.12 -0.53
C GLY A 78 4.50 -0.81 -0.17
N LEU A 79 3.54 -1.21 -1.00
CA LEU A 79 2.14 -0.76 -0.93
C LEU A 79 1.19 -1.78 -0.29
N ALA A 80 1.53 -3.07 -0.35
CA ALA A 80 0.73 -4.15 0.23
C ALA A 80 0.51 -3.99 1.75
N THR A 81 1.41 -3.28 2.44
CA THR A 81 1.32 -3.03 3.89
C THR A 81 0.29 -1.94 4.24
N VAL A 82 -0.14 -1.12 3.28
CA VAL A 82 -0.95 0.09 3.55
C VAL A 82 -2.42 -0.06 3.14
N GLY A 83 -2.82 -1.18 2.51
CA GLY A 83 -4.22 -1.45 2.19
C GLY A 83 -4.80 -0.51 1.14
N VAL A 84 -4.03 -0.20 0.10
CA VAL A 84 -4.39 0.79 -0.92
C VAL A 84 -5.11 0.13 -2.09
N LYS A 85 -6.25 0.70 -2.52
CA LYS A 85 -6.89 0.39 -3.81
C LYS A 85 -6.24 1.24 -4.90
N ALA A 86 -5.87 0.62 -6.00
CA ALA A 86 -5.34 1.30 -7.17
C ALA A 86 -6.50 1.75 -8.07
N GLU A 87 -6.64 3.06 -8.30
CA GLU A 87 -7.53 3.62 -9.31
C GLU A 87 -6.69 4.42 -10.32
N ASP A 88 -6.96 4.17 -11.61
CA ASP A 88 -6.25 4.76 -12.74
C ASP A 88 -6.94 6.07 -13.16
N LEU A 89 -6.26 7.21 -13.00
CA LEU A 89 -6.74 8.51 -13.46
C LEU A 89 -5.67 9.12 -14.39
N ASP A 90 -5.94 9.10 -15.69
CA ASP A 90 -5.15 9.80 -16.73
C ASP A 90 -3.65 9.44 -16.71
N GLY A 91 -3.32 8.16 -16.51
CA GLY A 91 -1.94 7.65 -16.51
C GLY A 91 -1.14 7.95 -15.23
N ILE A 92 -1.76 8.59 -14.23
CA ILE A 92 -1.19 8.81 -12.90
C ILE A 92 -1.88 7.86 -11.93
N LEU A 93 -1.08 7.00 -11.28
CA LEU A 93 -1.56 6.14 -10.21
C LEU A 93 -1.82 7.01 -8.96
N LEU A 94 -3.07 7.40 -8.75
CA LEU A 94 -3.48 8.13 -7.55
C LEU A 94 -3.79 7.11 -6.44
N PHE A 95 -3.05 7.24 -5.34
CA PHE A 95 -3.28 6.45 -4.14
C PHE A 95 -4.22 7.22 -3.21
N ASP A 96 -5.47 6.80 -3.12
CA ASP A 96 -6.35 7.27 -2.06
C ASP A 96 -6.06 6.48 -0.77
N MET A 97 -5.57 7.18 0.26
CA MET A 97 -5.29 6.59 1.56
C MET A 97 -6.55 6.71 2.42
N GLU A 98 -7.39 5.69 2.40
CA GLU A 98 -8.45 5.54 3.39
C GLU A 98 -7.81 5.26 4.77
N TRP A 99 -7.50 6.32 5.54
CA TRP A 99 -7.11 6.22 6.94
C TRP A 99 -8.29 5.68 7.76
N ASN A 100 -8.44 4.35 7.82
CA ASN A 100 -9.51 3.63 8.52
C ASN A 100 -9.43 3.70 10.07
N LEU A 101 -8.74 4.70 10.64
CA LEU A 101 -8.52 4.84 12.09
C LEU A 101 -9.54 5.76 12.79
N ALA A 102 -10.51 6.32 12.07
CA ALA A 102 -11.59 7.13 12.64
C ALA A 102 -12.99 6.52 12.40
N LYS A 103 -13.14 5.20 12.60
CA LYS A 103 -14.46 4.59 12.65
C LYS A 103 -15.30 5.27 13.76
N PRO A 104 -16.43 5.93 13.45
CA PRO A 104 -17.19 6.72 14.43
C PRO A 104 -17.70 5.88 15.61
N HIS A 105 -17.92 4.58 15.41
CA HIS A 105 -18.30 3.67 16.50
C HIS A 105 -17.19 3.47 17.53
N ASN A 106 -15.91 3.46 17.13
CA ASN A 106 -14.80 3.26 18.07
C ASN A 106 -14.59 4.48 18.98
N ILE A 107 -14.87 5.69 18.47
CA ILE A 107 -14.79 6.92 19.26
C ILE A 107 -15.93 6.95 20.29
N PHE A 108 -17.13 6.48 19.92
CA PHE A 108 -18.27 6.42 20.84
C PHE A 108 -18.04 5.42 21.97
N VAL A 109 -17.56 4.21 21.67
CA VAL A 109 -17.23 3.19 22.68
C VAL A 109 -16.20 3.72 23.67
N LYS A 110 -15.15 4.38 23.20
CA LYS A 110 -14.12 4.97 24.07
C LYS A 110 -14.69 6.02 25.02
N ARG A 111 -15.58 6.88 24.52
CA ARG A 111 -16.22 7.93 25.32
C ARG A 111 -17.15 7.38 26.41
N VAL A 112 -17.86 6.28 26.12
CA VAL A 112 -18.70 5.58 27.12
C VAL A 112 -17.83 4.95 28.21
N ILE A 113 -16.72 4.32 27.84
CA ILE A 113 -15.78 3.70 28.79
C ILE A 113 -15.21 4.75 29.76
N ASP A 114 -14.75 5.90 29.26
CA ASP A 114 -14.17 6.96 30.10
C ASP A 114 -15.17 7.53 31.11
N ILE A 115 -16.45 7.69 30.70
CA ILE A 115 -17.51 8.19 31.59
C ILE A 115 -17.83 7.18 32.70
N ILE A 116 -17.93 5.90 32.36
CA ILE A 116 -18.22 4.84 33.34
C ILE A 116 -17.07 4.73 34.36
N LEU A 117 -15.82 4.69 33.88
CA LEU A 117 -14.64 4.61 34.74
C LEU A 117 -14.53 5.82 35.67
N SER A 118 -14.76 7.02 35.15
CA SER A 118 -14.71 8.26 35.95
C SER A 118 -15.81 8.28 37.02
N SER A 119 -17.03 7.86 36.65
CA SER A 119 -18.17 7.82 37.57
C SER A 119 -17.94 6.80 38.70
N LEU A 120 -17.39 5.63 38.37
CA LEU A 120 -17.08 4.59 39.33
C LEU A 120 -15.96 5.03 40.30
N ALA A 121 -14.92 5.70 39.78
CA ALA A 121 -13.83 6.25 40.60
C ALA A 121 -14.36 7.28 41.61
N ILE A 122 -15.25 8.18 41.18
CA ILE A 122 -15.88 9.17 42.08
C ILE A 122 -16.75 8.48 43.14
N ALA A 123 -17.55 7.48 42.74
CA ALA A 123 -18.41 6.75 43.67
C ALA A 123 -17.63 5.99 44.76
N ILE A 124 -16.42 5.52 44.45
CA ILE A 124 -15.54 4.82 45.41
C ILE A 124 -14.75 5.82 46.28
N LEU A 125 -14.27 6.92 45.71
CA LEU A 125 -13.50 7.94 46.45
C LEU A 125 -14.40 8.80 47.35
N SER A 126 -15.65 9.03 46.97
CA SER A 126 -16.63 9.82 47.73
C SER A 126 -16.83 9.32 49.18
N PRO A 127 -17.12 8.03 49.45
CA PRO A 127 -17.27 7.52 50.80
C PRO A 127 -15.95 7.53 51.58
N LEU A 128 -14.80 7.32 50.92
CA LEU A 128 -13.49 7.44 51.55
C LEU A 128 -13.24 8.88 52.05
N MET A 129 -13.58 9.89 51.25
CA MET A 129 -13.46 11.30 51.64
C MET A 129 -14.40 11.67 52.80
N LEU A 130 -15.65 11.21 52.77
CA LEU A 130 -16.59 11.40 53.88
C LEU A 130 -16.08 10.77 55.17
N PHE A 131 -15.53 9.55 55.09
CA PHE A 131 -14.96 8.84 56.23
C PHE A 131 -13.76 9.60 56.86
N ILE A 132 -12.87 10.15 56.02
CA ILE A 132 -11.75 11.00 56.49
C ILE A 132 -12.27 12.28 57.14
N SER A 133 -13.29 12.93 56.55
CA SER A 133 -13.86 14.18 57.05
C SER A 133 -14.48 14.02 58.45
N ILE A 134 -15.27 12.97 58.66
CA ILE A 134 -15.89 12.68 59.96
C ILE A 134 -14.83 12.43 61.04
N LYS A 135 -13.77 11.67 60.72
CA LYS A 135 -12.65 11.45 61.65
C LYS A 135 -11.92 12.75 62.02
N LYS A 136 -11.67 13.63 61.06
CA LYS A 136 -11.01 14.92 61.31
C LYS A 136 -11.86 15.83 62.20
N ASN A 137 -13.17 15.89 61.97
CA ASN A 137 -14.08 16.70 62.78
C ASN A 137 -14.19 16.18 64.23
N PHE A 138 -14.24 14.85 64.41
CA PHE A 138 -14.27 14.23 65.73
C PHE A 138 -12.96 14.48 66.52
N PHE A 139 -11.80 14.41 65.86
CA PHE A 139 -10.51 14.71 66.49
C PHE A 139 -10.39 16.19 66.91
N SER A 140 -10.96 17.13 66.13
CA SER A 140 -10.97 18.55 66.48
C SER A 140 -11.81 18.86 67.72
N TYR A 141 -12.88 18.10 67.97
CA TYR A 141 -13.76 18.26 69.14
C TYR A 141 -13.15 17.70 70.44
N GLN A 142 -12.18 16.80 70.35
CA GLN A 142 -11.56 16.15 71.52
C GLN A 142 -10.33 16.92 72.05
N VAL A 143 -9.87 17.94 71.32
CA VAL A 143 -8.64 18.72 71.61
C VAL A 143 -8.96 20.20 71.91
N SER A 144 -10.23 20.57 72.08
CA SER A 144 -10.68 21.88 72.60
C SER A 144 -11.38 21.72 73.94
#